data_AF-A0AAE1PE94-F1
#
_entry.id   AF-A0AAE1PE94-F1
#
_cell.length_a   1.000
_cell.length_b   1.000
_cell.length_c   1.000
_cell.angle_alpha   90.00
_cell.angle_beta   90.00
_cell.angle_gamma   90.00
#
_symmetry.space_group_name_H-M   'P 1'
#
loop_
_entity.id
_entity.type
_entity.pdbx_description
1 polymer ?
#
loop_
_entity_poly.entity_id
_entity_poly.type
_entity_poly.pdbx_seq_one_letter_code
_entity_poly.pdbx_strand_id
1 'polypeptide(L)'
;MEATAESLSVMAATLANGGICPTTGEQVLKPYAVRDVLSLMHSCGMYDYSGQFAFKVGLPAKSGVCGAVMLVIPNVMGICTWSPPLDALGNSVRGLRFCEELVQVFNFHRYDNLRHAANKKDPRKQKYESRGQKIVSLLFSACSGDVTAMRRYALAGLNMAQSDYDGRTALHLAASEGHMDTVVFLLEKCNVPPAPRDRWDRTPSDDAAQFGHTEIAEYILEHQKAAEEANKKEDVIPETEEEEEAQAEQ
;
A
#
# COMPACT_ATOMS: atom_id res chain seq x y z
N MET A 1 -19.01 -29.20 -24.46
CA MET A 1 -19.46 -27.79 -24.36
C MET A 1 -18.25 -26.94 -24.68
N GLU A 2 -18.41 -25.97 -25.57
CA GLU A 2 -17.35 -25.06 -25.99
C GLU A 2 -17.65 -23.65 -25.44
N ALA A 3 -16.61 -22.93 -25.06
CA ALA A 3 -16.73 -21.59 -24.51
C ALA A 3 -15.47 -20.78 -24.83
N THR A 4 -15.62 -19.46 -24.96
CA THR A 4 -14.50 -18.54 -25.14
C THR A 4 -14.02 -18.05 -23.77
N ALA A 5 -12.81 -17.49 -23.71
CA ALA A 5 -12.31 -16.87 -22.47
C ALA A 5 -13.21 -15.73 -21.99
N GLU A 6 -13.85 -15.00 -22.92
CA GLU A 6 -14.81 -13.93 -22.62
C GLU A 6 -16.09 -14.47 -22.00
N SER A 7 -16.68 -15.55 -22.53
CA SER A 7 -17.89 -16.10 -21.93
C SER A 7 -17.62 -16.73 -20.56
N LEU A 8 -16.47 -17.39 -20.39
CA LEU A 8 -16.05 -17.95 -19.10
C LEU A 8 -15.71 -16.87 -18.07
N SER A 9 -15.16 -15.73 -18.47
CA SER A 9 -14.90 -14.63 -17.53
C SER A 9 -16.21 -14.03 -16.99
N VAL A 10 -17.24 -13.92 -17.82
CA VAL A 10 -18.59 -13.50 -17.37
C VAL A 10 -19.17 -14.53 -16.40
N MET A 11 -19.04 -15.83 -16.68
CA MET A 11 -19.49 -16.89 -15.75
C MET A 11 -18.75 -16.81 -14.40
N ALA A 12 -17.43 -16.61 -14.43
CA ALA A 12 -16.63 -16.41 -13.22
C ALA A 12 -17.06 -15.15 -12.45
N ALA A 13 -17.39 -14.07 -13.16
CA ALA A 13 -17.84 -12.82 -12.56
C ALA A 13 -19.25 -12.95 -11.97
N THR A 14 -20.13 -13.77 -12.54
CA THR A 14 -21.43 -14.13 -11.95
C THR A 14 -21.25 -14.82 -10.60
N LEU A 15 -20.25 -15.71 -10.47
CA LEU A 15 -19.90 -16.31 -9.18
C LEU A 15 -19.31 -15.27 -8.22
N ALA A 16 -18.45 -14.37 -8.71
CA ALA A 16 -17.88 -13.29 -7.91
C ALA A 16 -18.96 -12.34 -7.35
N ASN A 17 -20.06 -12.15 -8.10
CA ASN A 17 -21.18 -11.27 -7.78
C ASN A 17 -22.35 -12.02 -7.10
N GLY A 18 -22.06 -13.10 -6.35
CA GLY A 18 -23.06 -13.78 -5.51
C GLY A 18 -24.17 -14.52 -6.28
N GLY A 19 -23.96 -14.80 -7.57
CA GLY A 19 -24.93 -15.50 -8.43
C GLY A 19 -25.78 -14.58 -9.31
N ILE A 20 -25.52 -13.28 -9.27
CA ILE A 20 -26.16 -12.29 -10.14
C ILE A 20 -25.24 -12.03 -11.34
N CYS A 21 -25.76 -12.20 -12.55
CA CYS A 21 -24.99 -11.97 -13.75
C CYS A 21 -24.61 -10.48 -13.87
N PRO A 22 -23.32 -10.13 -14.04
CA PRO A 22 -22.89 -8.73 -14.02
C PRO A 22 -23.33 -7.95 -15.26
N THR A 23 -23.60 -8.62 -16.39
CA THR A 23 -24.02 -7.96 -17.63
C THR A 23 -25.54 -7.85 -17.75
N THR A 24 -26.29 -8.82 -17.24
CA THR A 24 -27.76 -8.84 -17.35
C THR A 24 -28.48 -8.39 -16.07
N GLY A 25 -27.82 -8.43 -14.91
CA GLY A 25 -28.43 -8.13 -13.60
C GLY A 25 -29.37 -9.22 -13.07
N GLU A 26 -29.51 -10.33 -13.79
CA GLU A 26 -30.42 -11.41 -13.41
C GLU A 26 -29.80 -12.34 -12.36
N GLN A 27 -30.62 -12.80 -11.43
CA GLN A 27 -30.20 -13.81 -10.46
C GLN A 27 -30.23 -15.21 -11.10
N VAL A 28 -29.05 -15.69 -11.51
CA VAL A 28 -28.89 -17.00 -12.15
C VAL A 28 -28.71 -18.10 -11.10
N LEU A 29 -28.02 -17.80 -10.00
CA LEU A 29 -27.71 -18.77 -8.94
C LEU A 29 -28.12 -18.22 -7.57
N LYS A 30 -28.46 -19.13 -6.66
CA LYS A 30 -28.74 -18.76 -5.26
C LYS A 30 -27.41 -18.51 -4.52
N PRO A 31 -27.31 -17.47 -3.66
CA PRO A 31 -26.06 -17.10 -3.00
C PRO A 31 -25.42 -18.21 -2.17
N TYR A 32 -26.21 -19.07 -1.53
CA TYR A 32 -25.67 -20.20 -0.75
C TYR A 32 -24.92 -21.20 -1.65
N ALA A 33 -25.45 -21.50 -2.83
CA ALA A 33 -24.83 -22.41 -3.78
C ALA A 33 -23.50 -21.83 -4.29
N VAL A 34 -23.47 -20.52 -4.54
CA VAL A 34 -22.25 -19.81 -4.96
C VAL A 34 -21.17 -19.89 -3.89
N ARG A 35 -21.52 -19.61 -2.62
CA ARG A 35 -20.58 -19.73 -1.50
C ARG A 35 -19.99 -21.13 -1.39
N ASP A 36 -20.84 -22.16 -1.52
CA ASP A 36 -20.42 -23.55 -1.39
C ASP A 36 -19.50 -23.96 -2.57
N VAL A 37 -19.83 -23.55 -3.79
CA VAL A 37 -18.99 -23.75 -4.99
C VAL A 37 -17.64 -23.04 -4.85
N LEU A 38 -17.61 -21.77 -4.44
CA LEU A 38 -16.35 -21.02 -4.26
C LEU A 38 -15.47 -21.61 -3.15
N SER A 39 -16.08 -22.21 -2.13
CA SER A 39 -15.35 -22.90 -1.07
C SER A 39 -14.69 -24.17 -1.60
N LEU A 40 -15.41 -24.97 -2.40
CA LEU A 40 -14.88 -26.17 -3.04
C LEU A 40 -13.84 -25.87 -4.12
N MET A 41 -14.04 -24.80 -4.91
CA MET A 41 -13.04 -24.33 -5.88
C MET A 41 -11.73 -23.93 -5.21
N HIS A 42 -11.79 -23.39 -3.99
CA HIS A 42 -10.60 -23.01 -3.26
C HIS A 42 -9.80 -24.24 -2.80
N SER A 43 -10.45 -25.29 -2.31
CA SER A 43 -9.78 -26.48 -1.77
C SER A 43 -9.47 -27.56 -2.81
N CYS A 44 -10.28 -27.68 -3.87
CA CYS A 44 -10.28 -28.81 -4.81
C CYS A 44 -10.24 -28.37 -6.29
N GLY A 45 -9.88 -27.12 -6.56
CA GLY A 45 -10.03 -26.50 -7.88
C GLY A 45 -9.00 -26.90 -8.95
N MET A 46 -7.76 -27.16 -8.54
CA MET A 46 -6.56 -27.21 -9.39
C MET A 46 -5.86 -28.57 -9.34
N TYR A 47 -6.63 -29.66 -9.40
CA TYR A 47 -6.11 -31.03 -9.27
C TYR A 47 -5.29 -31.20 -7.97
N ASP A 48 -4.20 -31.97 -8.02
CA ASP A 48 -3.30 -32.16 -6.87
C ASP A 48 -2.58 -30.86 -6.47
N TYR A 49 -2.54 -29.85 -7.35
CA TYR A 49 -1.99 -28.53 -7.04
C TYR A 49 -2.92 -27.66 -6.17
N SER A 50 -4.16 -28.08 -5.89
CA SER A 50 -5.17 -27.27 -5.20
C SER A 50 -4.68 -26.73 -3.85
N GLY A 51 -3.99 -27.55 -3.04
CA GLY A 51 -3.47 -27.11 -1.75
C GLY A 51 -2.37 -26.05 -1.87
N GLN A 52 -1.43 -26.24 -2.81
CA GLN A 52 -0.36 -25.27 -3.05
C GLN A 52 -0.90 -23.97 -3.66
N PHE A 53 -1.89 -24.08 -4.55
CA PHE A 53 -2.56 -22.93 -5.14
C PHE A 53 -3.32 -22.12 -4.08
N ALA A 54 -4.07 -22.79 -3.21
CA ALA A 54 -4.77 -22.15 -2.10
C ALA A 54 -3.81 -21.44 -1.12
N PHE A 55 -2.61 -21.98 -0.92
CA PHE A 55 -1.60 -21.37 -0.06
C PHE A 55 -0.86 -20.19 -0.72
N LYS A 56 -0.47 -20.32 -1.99
CA LYS A 56 0.33 -19.29 -2.70
C LYS A 56 -0.52 -18.17 -3.28
N VAL A 57 -1.63 -18.53 -3.92
CA VAL A 57 -2.51 -17.59 -4.65
C VAL A 57 -3.73 -17.22 -3.81
N GLY A 58 -4.30 -18.18 -3.08
CA GLY A 58 -5.39 -17.90 -2.14
C GLY A 58 -6.73 -17.55 -2.79
N LEU A 59 -6.90 -17.80 -4.09
CA LEU A 59 -8.11 -17.49 -4.84
C LEU A 59 -8.86 -18.78 -5.21
N PRO A 60 -10.21 -18.77 -5.26
CA PRO A 60 -10.98 -19.84 -5.90
C PRO A 60 -10.67 -19.93 -7.39
N ALA A 61 -10.25 -21.10 -7.85
CA ALA A 61 -10.01 -21.35 -9.27
C ALA A 61 -10.48 -22.74 -9.68
N LYS A 62 -10.64 -22.96 -10.99
CA LYS A 62 -10.81 -24.29 -11.57
C LYS A 62 -9.98 -24.40 -12.83
N SER A 63 -9.11 -25.40 -12.89
CA SER A 63 -8.41 -25.76 -14.13
C SER A 63 -9.16 -26.82 -14.92
N GLY A 64 -9.05 -26.75 -16.25
CA GLY A 64 -9.45 -27.80 -17.17
C GLY A 64 -8.30 -28.20 -18.10
N VAL A 65 -8.29 -29.47 -18.50
CA VAL A 65 -7.30 -30.06 -19.42
C VAL A 65 -7.24 -29.38 -20.80
N CYS A 66 -8.23 -28.57 -21.16
CA CYS A 66 -8.18 -27.74 -22.38
C CYS A 66 -7.22 -26.54 -22.25
N GLY A 67 -6.57 -26.37 -21.10
CA GLY A 67 -5.68 -25.25 -20.81
C GLY A 67 -6.39 -24.01 -20.29
N ALA A 68 -7.69 -24.09 -20.02
CA ALA A 68 -8.45 -23.00 -19.41
C ALA A 68 -8.32 -23.03 -17.87
N VAL A 69 -8.15 -21.86 -17.27
CA VAL A 69 -8.21 -21.67 -15.82
C VAL A 69 -9.22 -20.57 -15.53
N MET A 70 -10.31 -20.95 -14.89
CA MET A 70 -11.32 -20.03 -14.38
C MET A 70 -10.89 -19.56 -12.99
N LEU A 71 -10.82 -18.26 -12.77
CA LEU A 71 -10.40 -17.62 -11.52
C LEU A 71 -11.50 -16.68 -11.04
N VAL A 72 -11.85 -16.77 -9.77
CA VAL A 72 -12.88 -15.90 -9.16
C VAL A 72 -12.25 -15.08 -8.05
N ILE A 73 -12.42 -13.76 -8.09
CA ILE A 73 -12.08 -12.85 -7.00
C ILE A 73 -13.41 -12.37 -6.39
N PRO A 74 -13.86 -12.97 -5.27
CA PRO A 74 -15.18 -12.68 -4.70
C PRO A 74 -15.38 -11.18 -4.45
N ASN A 75 -16.57 -10.68 -4.81
CA ASN A 75 -16.96 -9.26 -4.70
C ASN A 75 -16.09 -8.27 -5.50
N VAL A 76 -15.28 -8.75 -6.45
CA VAL A 76 -14.40 -7.90 -7.27
C VAL A 76 -14.59 -8.19 -8.75
N MET A 77 -14.17 -9.38 -9.22
CA MET A 77 -14.19 -9.72 -10.65
C MET A 77 -14.04 -11.23 -10.89
N GLY A 78 -14.38 -11.67 -12.10
CA GLY A 78 -14.05 -13.00 -12.62
C GLY A 78 -13.07 -12.91 -13.78
N ILE A 79 -12.11 -13.83 -13.83
CA ILE A 79 -11.08 -13.88 -14.87
C ILE A 79 -11.05 -15.29 -15.44
N CYS A 80 -10.86 -15.41 -16.76
CA CYS A 80 -10.53 -16.67 -17.38
C CYS A 80 -9.23 -16.51 -18.17
N THR A 81 -8.28 -17.40 -17.91
CA THR A 81 -7.07 -17.52 -18.73
C THR A 81 -7.15 -18.77 -19.57
N TRP A 82 -6.59 -18.74 -20.78
CA TRP A 82 -6.54 -19.91 -21.65
C TRP A 82 -5.16 -20.02 -22.28
N SER A 83 -4.49 -21.15 -22.02
CA SER A 83 -3.25 -21.52 -22.66
C SER A 83 -3.15 -23.04 -22.72
N PRO A 84 -3.21 -23.65 -23.93
CA PRO A 84 -3.23 -25.11 -24.11
C PRO A 84 -2.07 -25.90 -23.48
N PRO A 85 -0.81 -25.40 -23.44
CA PRO A 85 0.28 -26.14 -22.80
C PRO A 85 0.05 -26.36 -21.31
N LEU A 86 0.05 -27.63 -20.89
CA LEU A 86 -0.17 -28.05 -19.51
C LEU A 86 1.15 -28.44 -18.83
N ASP A 87 1.16 -28.33 -17.51
CA ASP A 87 2.18 -28.91 -16.65
C ASP A 87 1.96 -30.42 -16.43
N ALA A 88 2.86 -31.05 -15.67
CA ALA A 88 2.75 -32.47 -15.32
C ALA A 88 1.51 -32.81 -14.47
N LEU A 89 0.87 -31.82 -13.84
CA LEU A 89 -0.30 -31.96 -12.98
C LEU A 89 -1.62 -31.68 -13.73
N GLY A 90 -1.55 -31.37 -15.02
CA GLY A 90 -2.71 -31.09 -15.88
C GLY A 90 -3.24 -29.65 -15.81
N ASN A 91 -2.50 -28.73 -15.19
CA ASN A 91 -2.85 -27.31 -15.12
C ASN A 91 -2.16 -26.50 -16.23
N SER A 92 -2.77 -25.39 -16.64
CA SER A 92 -2.17 -24.49 -17.64
C SER A 92 -0.92 -23.78 -17.11
N VAL A 93 0.21 -23.91 -17.81
CA VAL A 93 1.50 -23.33 -17.38
C VAL A 93 1.42 -21.80 -17.30
N ARG A 94 0.92 -21.14 -18.35
CA ARG A 94 0.81 -19.67 -18.37
C ARG A 94 -0.30 -19.16 -17.46
N GLY A 95 -1.42 -19.89 -17.35
CA GLY A 95 -2.52 -19.51 -16.48
C GLY A 95 -2.12 -19.49 -15.01
N LEU A 96 -1.37 -20.51 -14.56
CA LEU A 96 -0.80 -20.58 -13.21
C LEU A 96 0.17 -19.42 -12.94
N ARG A 97 1.12 -19.18 -13.84
CA ARG A 97 2.10 -18.09 -13.69
C ARG A 97 1.42 -16.73 -13.61
N PHE A 98 0.42 -16.48 -14.44
CA PHE A 98 -0.39 -15.28 -14.36
C PHE A 98 -1.08 -15.12 -12.99
N CYS A 99 -1.67 -16.20 -12.45
CA CYS A 99 -2.33 -16.14 -11.14
C CYS A 99 -1.34 -15.83 -9.99
N GLU A 100 -0.13 -16.39 -10.05
CA GLU A 100 0.93 -16.12 -9.06
C GLU A 100 1.39 -14.66 -9.13
N GLU A 101 1.67 -14.14 -10.33
CA GLU A 101 2.07 -12.74 -10.53
C GLU A 101 0.96 -11.75 -10.13
N LEU A 102 -0.30 -12.09 -10.43
CA LEU A 102 -1.45 -11.26 -10.08
C LEU A 102 -1.50 -10.98 -8.57
N VAL A 103 -1.27 -11.98 -7.74
CA VAL A 103 -1.33 -11.86 -6.27
C VAL A 103 -0.06 -11.23 -5.68
N GLN A 104 1.07 -11.27 -6.40
CA GLN A 104 2.26 -10.53 -6.02
C GLN A 104 2.07 -9.02 -6.24
N VAL A 105 1.41 -8.62 -7.33
CA VAL A 105 1.16 -7.21 -7.65
C VAL A 105 -0.02 -6.63 -6.87
N PHE A 106 -1.10 -7.39 -6.70
CA PHE A 106 -2.36 -6.93 -6.12
C PHE A 106 -2.71 -7.64 -4.81
N ASN A 107 -3.42 -6.95 -3.91
CA ASN A 107 -3.85 -7.48 -2.61
C ASN A 107 -5.13 -8.35 -2.72
N PHE A 108 -5.14 -9.29 -3.66
CA PHE A 108 -6.29 -10.17 -3.92
C PHE A 108 -6.25 -11.51 -3.19
N HIS A 109 -5.13 -11.86 -2.56
CA HIS A 109 -5.08 -13.08 -1.75
C HIS A 109 -6.19 -13.04 -0.70
N ARG A 110 -6.94 -14.14 -0.51
CA ARG A 110 -8.07 -14.18 0.44
C ARG A 110 -7.68 -13.76 1.86
N TYR A 111 -6.44 -14.08 2.25
CA TYR A 111 -5.87 -13.75 3.56
C TYR A 111 -4.95 -12.52 3.55
N ASP A 112 -4.98 -11.70 2.49
CA ASP A 112 -4.23 -10.43 2.46
C ASP A 112 -4.89 -9.35 3.31
N ASN A 113 -4.10 -8.35 3.71
CA ASN A 113 -4.58 -7.23 4.51
C ASN A 113 -5.04 -6.06 3.63
N LEU A 114 -6.28 -5.60 3.83
CA LEU A 114 -6.85 -4.47 3.08
C LEU A 114 -6.37 -3.09 3.55
N ARG A 115 -5.82 -2.99 4.76
CA ARG A 115 -5.38 -1.74 5.40
C ARG A 115 -3.87 -1.53 5.32
N HIS A 116 -3.09 -2.58 5.59
CA HIS A 116 -1.64 -2.51 5.78
C HIS A 116 -0.83 -3.32 4.75
N ALA A 117 -1.31 -3.47 3.52
CA ALA A 117 -0.52 -4.11 2.46
C ALA A 117 0.69 -3.24 2.10
N ALA A 118 1.89 -3.69 2.49
CA ALA A 118 3.10 -2.87 2.45
C ALA A 118 3.50 -2.41 1.05
N ASN A 119 3.27 -3.22 0.00
CA ASN A 119 3.74 -2.93 -1.37
C ASN A 119 2.76 -3.33 -2.49
N LYS A 120 1.55 -3.78 -2.15
CA LYS A 120 0.58 -4.27 -3.14
C LYS A 120 -0.42 -3.19 -3.54
N LYS A 121 -0.85 -3.24 -4.80
CA LYS A 121 -1.85 -2.31 -5.34
C LYS A 121 -3.25 -2.80 -5.01
N ASP A 122 -4.11 -1.91 -4.55
CA ASP A 122 -5.55 -2.17 -4.38
C ASP A 122 -6.33 -1.33 -5.39
N PRO A 123 -6.89 -1.94 -6.46
CA PRO A 123 -7.62 -1.20 -7.48
C PRO A 123 -9.01 -0.74 -7.01
N ARG A 124 -9.51 -1.21 -5.85
CA ARG A 124 -10.78 -0.75 -5.29
C ARG A 124 -10.69 0.66 -4.71
N LYS A 125 -9.48 1.14 -4.41
CA LYS A 125 -9.25 2.46 -3.83
C LYS A 125 -8.88 3.45 -4.92
N GLN A 126 -9.56 4.59 -4.96
CA GLN A 126 -9.15 5.72 -5.80
C GLN A 126 -7.76 6.21 -5.31
N LYS A 127 -6.78 6.27 -6.21
CA LYS A 127 -5.37 6.59 -5.86
C LYS A 127 -5.25 7.95 -5.15
N TYR A 128 -5.93 8.97 -5.66
CA TYR A 128 -5.86 10.34 -5.13
C TYR A 128 -6.55 10.48 -3.78
N GLU A 129 -7.70 9.82 -3.62
CA GLU A 129 -8.48 9.89 -2.40
C GLU A 129 -7.76 9.22 -1.22
N SER A 130 -7.15 8.06 -1.44
CA SER A 130 -6.49 7.32 -0.35
C SER A 130 -5.21 7.97 0.18
N ARG A 131 -4.43 8.65 -0.68
CA ARG A 131 -3.23 9.38 -0.24
C ARG A 131 -3.62 10.69 0.44
N GLY A 132 -4.53 11.46 -0.16
CA GLY A 132 -5.04 12.70 0.42
C GLY A 132 -5.69 12.48 1.77
N GLN A 133 -6.58 11.49 1.91
CA GLN A 133 -7.23 11.16 3.18
C GLN A 133 -6.23 10.80 4.28
N LYS A 134 -5.17 10.04 3.95
CA LYS A 134 -4.12 9.69 4.93
C LYS A 134 -3.35 10.93 5.41
N ILE A 135 -3.00 11.83 4.49
CA ILE A 135 -2.32 13.10 4.82
C ILE A 135 -3.23 13.97 5.67
N VAL A 136 -4.48 14.20 5.25
CA VAL A 136 -5.46 15.00 6.00
C VAL A 136 -5.69 14.42 7.39
N SER A 137 -5.83 13.09 7.50
CA SER A 137 -6.00 12.42 8.80
C SER A 137 -4.80 12.58 9.72
N LEU A 138 -3.58 12.54 9.17
CA LEU A 138 -2.34 12.81 9.91
C LEU A 138 -2.28 14.25 10.41
N LEU A 139 -2.53 15.21 9.51
CA LEU A 139 -2.53 16.63 9.81
C LEU A 139 -3.57 17.01 10.86
N PHE A 140 -4.77 16.45 10.76
CA PHE A 140 -5.82 16.63 11.75
C PHE A 140 -5.42 16.11 13.13
N SER A 141 -4.75 14.95 13.21
CA SER A 141 -4.25 14.42 14.49
C SER A 141 -3.15 15.28 15.11
N ALA A 142 -2.33 15.94 14.29
CA ALA A 142 -1.33 16.89 14.76
C ALA A 142 -1.97 18.18 15.29
N CYS A 143 -3.00 18.68 14.59
CA CYS A 143 -3.82 19.83 15.00
C CYS A 143 -4.59 19.56 16.31
N SER A 144 -5.11 18.35 16.52
CA SER A 144 -5.82 18.01 17.77
C SER A 144 -4.91 17.60 18.93
N GLY A 145 -3.60 17.50 18.71
CA GLY A 145 -2.65 17.06 19.73
C GLY A 145 -2.70 15.56 20.07
N ASP A 146 -3.31 14.72 19.22
CA ASP A 146 -3.46 13.28 19.51
C ASP A 146 -2.16 12.52 19.21
N VAL A 147 -1.26 12.49 20.19
CA VAL A 147 0.01 11.74 20.15
C VAL A 147 -0.24 10.24 19.94
N THR A 148 -1.36 9.70 20.41
CA THR A 148 -1.63 8.26 20.27
C THR A 148 -1.96 7.90 18.83
N ALA A 149 -2.76 8.72 18.13
CA ALA A 149 -3.00 8.57 16.70
C ALA A 149 -1.69 8.75 15.91
N MET A 150 -0.89 9.76 16.25
CA MET A 150 0.43 10.00 15.62
C MET A 150 1.36 8.80 15.75
N ARG A 151 1.43 8.17 16.93
CA ARG A 151 2.19 6.92 17.14
C ARG A 151 1.67 5.79 16.27
N ARG A 152 0.36 5.64 16.12
CA ARG A 152 -0.23 4.61 15.24
C ARG A 152 0.14 4.85 13.78
N TYR A 153 0.15 6.10 13.32
CA TYR A 153 0.53 6.44 11.95
C TYR A 153 2.02 6.18 11.68
N ALA A 154 2.90 6.57 12.63
CA ALA A 154 4.32 6.28 12.55
C ALA A 154 4.59 4.76 12.49
N LEU A 155 3.93 3.98 13.36
CA LEU A 155 4.03 2.51 13.35
C LEU A 155 3.48 1.87 12.07
N ALA A 156 2.49 2.50 11.42
CA ALA A 156 1.94 2.05 10.15
C ALA A 156 2.85 2.34 8.94
N GLY A 157 4.02 2.96 9.16
CA GLY A 157 4.97 3.30 8.10
C GLY A 157 4.54 4.47 7.23
N LEU A 158 3.66 5.35 7.74
CA LEU A 158 3.33 6.59 7.03
C LEU A 158 4.52 7.55 7.08
N ASN A 159 4.82 8.17 5.95
CA ASN A 159 5.81 9.23 5.89
C ASN A 159 5.24 10.49 6.55
N MET A 160 5.76 10.82 7.74
CA MET A 160 5.32 11.93 8.58
C MET A 160 5.75 13.32 8.06
N ALA A 161 6.63 13.36 7.05
CA ALA A 161 7.08 14.59 6.40
C ALA A 161 6.18 15.02 5.22
N GLN A 162 5.07 14.31 4.97
CA GLN A 162 4.14 14.68 3.90
C GLN A 162 3.42 15.99 4.24
N SER A 163 3.25 16.84 3.22
CA SER A 163 2.56 18.11 3.30
C SER A 163 1.21 18.10 2.59
N ASP A 164 0.36 19.05 2.96
CA ASP A 164 -0.90 19.33 2.27
C ASP A 164 -0.70 20.16 0.98
N TYR A 165 -1.81 20.50 0.31
CA TYR A 165 -1.83 21.37 -0.88
C TYR A 165 -1.21 22.77 -0.64
N ASP A 166 -1.16 23.24 0.61
CA ASP A 166 -0.52 24.49 1.03
C ASP A 166 0.96 24.33 1.45
N GLY A 167 1.54 23.13 1.32
CA GLY A 167 2.92 22.85 1.74
C GLY A 167 3.10 22.69 3.25
N ARG A 168 2.02 22.82 4.04
CA ARG A 168 2.05 22.64 5.49
C ARG A 168 2.21 21.17 5.86
N THR A 169 3.17 20.90 6.73
CA THR A 169 3.42 19.58 7.32
C THR A 169 2.74 19.45 8.69
N ALA A 170 2.75 18.24 9.26
CA ALA A 170 2.25 18.01 10.62
C ALA A 170 2.93 18.90 11.67
N LEU A 171 4.20 19.25 11.45
CA LEU A 171 4.96 20.13 12.35
C LEU A 171 4.44 21.57 12.35
N HIS A 172 4.01 22.11 11.19
CA HIS A 172 3.41 23.44 11.12
C HIS A 172 2.13 23.53 11.96
N LEU A 173 1.25 22.52 11.84
CA LEU A 173 -0.03 22.51 12.57
C LEU A 173 0.15 22.27 14.06
N ALA A 174 1.09 21.39 14.44
CA ALA A 174 1.41 21.17 15.85
C ALA A 174 2.01 22.43 16.51
N ALA A 175 2.84 23.17 15.76
CA ALA A 175 3.46 24.40 16.21
C ALA A 175 2.45 25.56 16.31
N SER A 176 1.49 25.65 15.40
CA SER A 176 0.45 26.70 15.44
C SER A 176 -0.54 26.53 16.59
N GLU A 177 -0.91 25.29 16.93
CA GLU A 177 -1.85 25.00 18.02
C GLU A 177 -1.18 24.88 19.40
N GLY A 178 0.16 24.84 19.44
CA GLY A 178 0.93 24.84 20.68
C GLY A 178 1.05 23.47 21.36
N HIS A 179 1.06 22.37 20.59
CA HIS A 179 1.13 21.01 21.15
C HIS A 179 2.60 20.54 21.29
N MET A 180 3.22 20.82 22.44
CA MET A 180 4.61 20.44 22.70
C MET A 180 4.86 18.93 22.55
N ASP A 181 3.98 18.08 23.07
CA ASP A 181 4.15 16.62 23.01
C ASP A 181 4.17 16.06 21.57
N THR A 182 3.39 16.64 20.66
CA THR A 182 3.38 16.22 19.25
C THR A 182 4.61 16.73 18.51
N VAL A 183 5.10 17.94 18.84
CA VAL A 183 6.35 18.50 18.30
C VAL A 183 7.55 17.64 18.71
N VAL A 184 7.67 17.31 20.00
CA VAL A 184 8.72 16.42 20.51
C VAL A 184 8.67 15.06 19.82
N PHE A 185 7.47 14.49 19.67
CA PHE A 185 7.31 13.22 18.97
C PHE A 185 7.74 13.28 17.50
N LEU A 186 7.38 14.36 16.78
CA LEU A 186 7.71 14.54 15.37
C LEU A 186 9.21 14.74 15.13
N LEU A 187 9.89 15.52 15.98
CA LEU A 187 11.32 15.79 15.85
C LEU A 187 12.17 14.61 16.33
N GLU A 188 11.94 14.11 17.55
CA GLU A 188 12.81 13.07 18.13
C GLU A 188 12.55 11.66 17.57
N LYS A 189 11.29 11.31 17.33
CA LYS A 189 10.93 9.92 16.97
C LYS A 189 10.73 9.72 15.48
N CYS A 190 10.20 10.72 14.79
CA CYS A 190 9.91 10.63 13.36
C CYS A 190 10.99 11.28 12.48
N ASN A 191 11.96 12.00 13.06
CA ASN A 191 13.04 12.70 12.36
C ASN A 191 12.53 13.55 11.18
N VAL A 192 11.42 14.25 11.40
CA VAL A 192 10.85 15.15 10.38
C VAL A 192 11.78 16.35 10.21
N PRO A 193 12.01 16.84 8.96
CA PRO A 193 12.81 18.03 8.75
C PRO A 193 12.30 19.19 9.63
N PRO A 194 13.18 19.90 10.35
CA PRO A 194 12.76 20.91 11.32
C PRO A 194 12.45 22.27 10.67
N ALA A 195 12.86 22.49 9.41
CA ALA A 195 12.62 23.72 8.65
C ALA A 195 11.92 23.49 7.28
N PRO A 196 10.76 22.81 7.22
CA PRO A 196 9.96 22.78 6.01
C PRO A 196 9.37 24.17 5.75
N ARG A 197 9.31 24.59 4.49
CA ARG A 197 8.72 25.88 4.09
C ARG A 197 7.32 25.66 3.53
N ASP A 198 6.35 26.43 4.02
CA ASP A 198 4.99 26.45 3.48
C ASP A 198 4.90 27.30 2.19
N ARG A 199 3.70 27.39 1.60
CA ARG A 199 3.44 28.24 0.41
C ARG A 199 3.77 29.73 0.64
N TRP A 200 3.76 30.19 1.89
CA TRP A 200 4.04 31.57 2.27
C TRP A 200 5.51 31.77 2.71
N ASP A 201 6.36 30.76 2.48
CA ASP A 201 7.77 30.73 2.88
C ASP A 201 7.98 30.85 4.41
N ARG A 202 6.98 30.49 5.20
CA ARG A 202 7.04 30.48 6.65
C ARG A 202 7.52 29.13 7.15
N THR A 203 8.28 29.17 8.24
CA THR A 203 8.73 27.97 8.95
C THR A 203 7.80 27.63 10.11
N PRO A 204 7.81 26.38 10.63
CA PRO A 204 7.03 26.03 11.82
C PRO A 204 7.34 26.89 13.05
N SER A 205 8.60 27.35 13.19
CA SER A 205 9.01 28.28 14.24
C SER A 205 8.37 29.67 14.09
N ASP A 206 8.22 30.16 12.86
CA ASP A 206 7.54 31.44 12.59
C ASP A 206 6.04 31.33 12.89
N ASP A 207 5.41 30.21 12.54
CA ASP A 207 4.02 29.93 12.87
C ASP A 207 3.83 29.89 14.41
N ALA A 208 4.68 29.17 15.14
CA ALA A 208 4.64 29.17 16.61
C ALA A 208 4.79 30.57 17.22
N ALA A 209 5.72 31.38 16.71
CA ALA A 209 5.94 32.75 17.17
C ALA A 209 4.72 33.65 16.89
N GLN A 210 4.06 33.47 15.74
CA GLN A 210 2.87 34.23 15.38
C GLN A 210 1.68 33.97 16.31
N PHE A 211 1.52 32.74 16.79
CA PHE A 211 0.45 32.35 17.72
C PHE A 211 0.84 32.52 19.20
N GLY A 212 2.07 32.96 19.50
CA GLY A 212 2.55 33.26 20.85
C GLY A 212 3.10 32.06 21.63
N HIS A 213 3.44 30.97 20.94
CA HIS A 213 4.01 29.76 21.52
C HIS A 213 5.55 29.79 21.52
N THR A 214 6.13 30.70 22.32
CA THR A 214 7.59 30.95 22.36
C THR A 214 8.41 29.72 22.75
N GLU A 215 7.93 28.92 23.72
CA GLU A 215 8.62 27.71 24.18
C GLU A 215 8.81 26.68 23.05
N ILE A 216 7.81 26.54 22.18
CA ILE A 216 7.85 25.62 21.04
C ILE A 216 8.73 26.18 19.92
N ALA A 217 8.70 27.50 19.70
CA ALA A 217 9.54 28.16 18.71
C ALA A 217 11.04 28.01 19.05
N GLU A 218 11.40 28.20 20.32
CA GLU A 218 12.76 27.99 20.81
C GLU A 218 13.20 26.52 20.64
N TYR A 219 12.35 25.56 21.02
CA TYR A 219 12.64 24.14 20.87
C TYR A 219 12.87 23.71 19.41
N ILE A 220 12.04 24.20 18.49
CA ILE A 220 12.20 23.93 17.05
C ILE A 220 13.51 24.56 16.54
N LEU A 221 13.83 25.79 16.94
CA LEU A 221 15.04 26.49 16.52
C LEU A 221 16.33 25.80 16.99
N GLU A 222 16.33 25.21 18.19
CA GLU A 222 17.44 24.39 18.69
C GLU A 222 17.68 23.16 17.80
N HIS A 223 16.61 22.44 17.44
CA HIS A 223 16.67 21.30 16.53
C HIS A 223 17.03 21.70 15.08
N GLN A 224 16.64 22.89 14.62
CA GLN A 224 17.07 23.43 13.32
C GLN A 224 18.58 23.65 13.28
N LYS A 225 19.15 24.32 14.30
CA LYS A 225 20.60 24.55 14.39
C LYS A 225 21.37 23.23 14.44
N ALA A 226 20.89 22.25 15.21
CA ALA A 226 21.48 20.92 15.26
C ALA A 226 21.48 20.22 13.89
N ALA A 227 20.39 20.35 13.13
CA ALA A 227 20.31 19.81 11.77
C ALA A 227 21.22 20.54 10.77
N GLU A 228 21.37 21.87 10.87
CA GLU A 228 22.30 22.64 10.04
C GLU A 228 23.77 22.31 10.34
N GLU A 229 24.11 22.07 11.60
CA GLU A 229 25.45 21.62 12.02
C GLU A 229 25.76 20.19 11.55
N ALA A 230 24.75 19.33 11.46
CA ALA A 230 24.90 18.00 10.88
C ALA A 230 25.14 18.05 9.36
N ASN A 231 24.39 18.87 8.62
CA ASN A 231 24.60 19.05 7.17
C ASN A 231 25.99 19.64 6.86
N LYS A 232 26.51 20.57 7.67
CA LYS A 232 27.87 21.12 7.51
C LYS A 232 28.99 20.09 7.73
N LYS A 233 28.72 18.95 8.36
CA LYS A 233 29.70 17.87 8.56
C LYS A 233 29.71 16.86 7.41
N GLU A 234 28.60 16.69 6.69
CA GLU A 234 28.53 15.82 5.51
C GLU A 234 29.24 16.44 4.29
N ASP A 235 29.30 17.78 4.19
CA ASP A 235 30.04 18.48 3.13
C ASP A 235 31.58 18.50 3.33
N VAL A 236 32.10 17.92 4.43
CA VAL A 236 33.54 17.93 4.78
C VAL A 236 34.12 16.51 4.84
N ILE A 237 33.74 15.64 3.91
CA ILE A 237 34.54 14.44 3.60
C ILE A 237 35.55 14.87 2.53
N PRO A 238 36.86 14.96 2.84
CA PRO A 238 37.86 15.22 1.81
C PRO A 238 37.97 13.97 0.91
N GLU A 239 37.86 14.17 -0.40
CA GLU A 239 38.15 13.19 -1.46
C GLU A 239 39.66 12.83 -1.51
N THR A 240 40.26 12.41 -0.41
CA THR A 240 41.69 12.07 -0.36
C THR A 240 41.90 10.77 0.39
N GLU A 241 41.55 9.64 -0.23
CA GLU A 241 42.06 8.32 0.15
C GLU A 241 41.79 7.22 -0.93
N GLU A 242 41.71 7.57 -2.22
CA GLU A 242 41.64 6.57 -3.32
C GLU A 242 42.89 6.51 -4.22
N GLU A 243 43.94 7.32 -3.98
CA GLU A 243 45.13 7.32 -4.86
C GLU A 243 46.31 6.44 -4.39
N GLU A 244 46.31 5.86 -3.17
CA GLU A 244 47.45 5.05 -2.69
C GLU A 244 47.38 3.55 -3.01
N GLU A 245 46.22 2.98 -3.36
CA GLU A 245 46.14 1.54 -3.67
C GLU A 245 46.50 1.18 -5.12
N ALA A 246 46.66 2.16 -6.02
CA ALA A 246 46.99 1.90 -7.44
C ALA A 246 48.50 1.74 -7.73
N GLN A 247 49.39 1.91 -6.74
CA GLN A 247 50.86 1.83 -6.95
C GLN A 247 51.51 0.54 -6.41
N ALA A 248 50.74 -0.41 -5.88
CA ALA A 248 51.29 -1.64 -5.30
C ALA A 248 51.35 -2.87 -6.25
N GLU A 249 50.95 -2.73 -7.53
CA GLU A 249 50.95 -3.85 -8.51
C GLU A 249 51.78 -3.58 -9.80
N GLN A 250 52.94 -2.92 -9.71
CA GLN A 250 53.93 -2.89 -10.80
C GLN A 250 55.21 -3.66 -10.46
#